data_AF-F8CI05-F1
#
_entry.id   AF-F8CI05-F1
#
_cell.length_a   1.000
_cell.length_b   1.000
_cell.length_c   1.000
_cell.angle_alpha   90.00
_cell.angle_beta   90.00
_cell.angle_gamma   90.00
#
_symmetry.space_group_name_H-M   'P 1'
#
loop_
_entity.id
_entity.type
_entity.pdbx_description
1 polymer ?
#
loop_
_entity_poly.entity_id
_entity_poly.type
_entity_poly.pdbx_seq_one_letter_code
_entity_poly.pdbx_strand_id
1 'polypeptide(L)'
;MAPPSRNRIGDILVKARVIDDLQLRSALATHDQWGGRLSRIIADLGLATDDVITEAICQGLGMQRIQLGNVTRDAGALSRVDVSLAEQKAVFPVSLKDNGKTLVLAMADPTDLATLDQVAAKSRARVVVMVAGEREIEHAILRHYRGQEPVVSTRFGGNKRPSSSDAPEDEDEFKVVDMSGNTVVKRIADITPPAPAAPPPAPRAPERAPAPAANASASDILDEILAGGTPASEWTDEDLKRLQTVQQNQEKSSKILRALLELLLEKGQLQQRELAARMRL
;
A
#
# COMPACT_ATOMS: atom_id res chain seq x y z
N MET A 1 -38.58 -17.40 -9.23
CA MET A 1 -37.18 -16.93 -9.31
C MET A 1 -36.58 -17.11 -7.93
N ALA A 2 -35.73 -18.12 -7.73
CA ALA A 2 -35.07 -18.29 -6.43
C ALA A 2 -34.20 -17.04 -6.17
N PRO A 3 -34.22 -16.45 -4.96
CA PRO A 3 -33.34 -15.32 -4.68
C PRO A 3 -31.89 -15.77 -4.93
N PRO A 4 -31.04 -14.92 -5.53
CA PRO A 4 -29.63 -15.26 -5.70
C PRO A 4 -29.07 -15.67 -4.33
N SER A 5 -28.26 -16.74 -4.30
CA SER A 5 -27.60 -17.25 -3.10
C SER A 5 -27.02 -16.09 -2.31
N ARG A 6 -27.71 -15.71 -1.23
CA ARG A 6 -27.36 -14.52 -0.43
C ARG A 6 -25.96 -14.72 0.11
N ASN A 7 -25.01 -13.95 -0.43
CA ASN A 7 -23.64 -13.96 0.02
C ASN A 7 -23.64 -13.45 1.46
N ARG A 8 -23.41 -14.37 2.41
CA ARG A 8 -23.51 -14.10 3.85
C ARG A 8 -22.56 -12.97 4.29
N ILE A 9 -21.37 -12.91 3.71
CA ILE A 9 -20.39 -11.84 3.95
C ILE A 9 -20.92 -10.48 3.51
N GLY A 10 -21.51 -10.40 2.31
CA GLY A 10 -22.06 -9.14 1.79
C GLY A 10 -23.14 -8.58 2.72
N ASP A 11 -24.05 -9.44 3.18
CA ASP A 11 -25.10 -9.06 4.13
C ASP A 11 -24.52 -8.60 5.47
N ILE A 12 -23.44 -9.22 5.96
CA ILE A 12 -22.76 -8.82 7.20
C ILE A 12 -22.15 -7.42 7.05
N LEU A 13 -21.48 -7.15 5.93
CA LEU A 13 -20.83 -5.86 5.68
C LEU A 13 -21.84 -4.72 5.52
N VAL A 14 -22.99 -4.97 4.87
CA VAL A 14 -24.09 -4.00 4.78
C VAL A 14 -24.72 -3.75 6.16
N LYS A 15 -24.97 -4.80 6.94
CA LYS A 15 -25.49 -4.65 8.32
C LYS A 15 -24.54 -3.88 9.23
N ALA A 16 -23.24 -4.07 9.06
CA ALA A 16 -22.21 -3.33 9.78
C ALA A 16 -22.01 -1.90 9.26
N ARG A 17 -22.75 -1.47 8.23
CA ARG A 17 -22.63 -0.17 7.55
C ARG A 17 -21.22 0.12 7.02
N VAL A 18 -20.46 -0.92 6.70
CA VAL A 18 -19.15 -0.78 6.05
C VAL A 18 -19.32 -0.44 4.58
N ILE A 19 -20.34 -1.01 3.94
CA ILE A 19 -20.71 -0.76 2.55
C ILE A 19 -22.22 -0.54 2.44
N ASP A 20 -22.63 0.19 1.41
CA ASP A 20 -24.03 0.36 1.03
C ASP A 20 -24.50 -0.74 0.05
N ASP A 21 -25.81 -0.90 -0.10
CA ASP A 21 -26.43 -1.84 -1.05
C ASP A 21 -25.96 -1.62 -2.49
N LEU A 22 -25.76 -0.35 -2.89
CA LEU A 22 -25.26 -0.02 -4.23
C LEU A 22 -23.80 -0.47 -4.43
N GLN A 23 -22.97 -0.29 -3.39
CA GLN A 23 -21.57 -0.71 -3.40
C GLN A 23 -21.46 -2.24 -3.39
N LEU A 24 -22.30 -2.93 -2.62
CA LEU A 24 -22.38 -4.38 -2.63
C LEU A 24 -22.75 -4.92 -4.02
N ARG A 25 -23.73 -4.32 -4.70
CA ARG A 25 -24.09 -4.73 -6.08
C ARG A 25 -22.93 -4.56 -7.06
N SER A 26 -22.18 -3.47 -6.92
CA SER A 26 -21.01 -3.20 -7.77
C SER A 26 -19.89 -4.22 -7.53
N ALA A 27 -19.65 -4.58 -6.27
CA ALA A 27 -18.71 -5.63 -5.90
C ALA A 27 -19.15 -7.02 -6.39
N LEU A 28 -20.44 -7.35 -6.30
CA LEU A 28 -21.00 -8.60 -6.81
C LEU A 28 -20.90 -8.70 -8.34
N ALA A 29 -21.16 -7.62 -9.08
CA ALA A 29 -20.99 -7.60 -10.52
C ALA A 29 -19.53 -7.90 -10.93
N THR A 30 -18.58 -7.34 -10.18
CA THR A 30 -17.15 -7.62 -10.39
C THR A 30 -16.81 -9.07 -10.04
N HIS A 31 -17.35 -9.58 -8.93
CA HIS A 31 -17.19 -10.98 -8.53
C HIS A 31 -17.76 -11.96 -9.56
N ASP A 32 -18.91 -11.69 -10.14
CA ASP A 32 -19.52 -12.57 -11.13
C ASP A 32 -18.77 -12.54 -12.47
N GLN A 33 -18.14 -11.41 -12.80
CA GLN A 33 -17.35 -11.26 -14.03
C GLN A 33 -15.95 -11.90 -13.92
N TRP A 34 -15.26 -11.69 -12.80
CA TRP A 34 -13.85 -12.07 -12.62
C TRP A 34 -13.65 -13.27 -11.70
N GLY A 35 -14.66 -13.64 -10.92
CA GLY A 35 -14.54 -14.61 -9.84
C GLY A 35 -13.74 -14.07 -8.64
N GLY A 36 -13.40 -14.96 -7.72
CA GLY A 36 -12.55 -14.67 -6.58
C GLY A 36 -13.31 -14.51 -5.26
N ARG A 37 -12.70 -13.82 -4.29
CA ARG A 37 -13.31 -13.58 -2.98
C ARG A 37 -13.93 -12.20 -2.93
N LEU A 38 -15.18 -12.13 -2.44
CA LEU A 38 -15.90 -10.87 -2.32
C LEU A 38 -15.17 -9.86 -1.43
N SER A 39 -14.59 -10.30 -0.30
CA SER A 39 -13.82 -9.46 0.62
C SER A 39 -12.64 -8.77 -0.09
N ARG A 40 -11.85 -9.51 -0.88
CA ARG A 40 -10.75 -8.97 -1.69
C ARG A 40 -11.22 -7.97 -2.72
N ILE A 41 -12.30 -8.27 -3.43
CA ILE A 41 -12.86 -7.36 -4.44
C ILE A 41 -13.30 -6.04 -3.81
N ILE A 42 -13.94 -6.09 -2.64
CA ILE A 42 -14.35 -4.88 -1.91
C ILE A 42 -13.13 -4.05 -1.50
N ALA A 43 -12.05 -4.70 -1.03
CA ALA A 43 -10.81 -4.03 -0.69
C ALA A 43 -10.06 -3.47 -1.90
N ASP A 44 -10.07 -4.18 -3.04
CA ASP A 44 -9.41 -3.79 -4.28
C ASP A 44 -10.15 -2.65 -5.00
N LEU A 45 -11.48 -2.60 -4.89
CA LEU A 45 -12.31 -1.48 -5.32
C LEU A 45 -12.17 -0.25 -4.41
N GLY A 46 -11.46 -0.36 -3.28
CA GLY A 46 -11.26 0.74 -2.33
C GLY A 46 -12.53 1.13 -1.56
N LEU A 47 -13.54 0.24 -1.53
CA LEU A 47 -14.81 0.50 -0.83
C LEU A 47 -14.63 0.46 0.69
N ALA A 48 -13.75 -0.43 1.18
CA ALA A 48 -13.39 -0.55 2.58
C ALA A 48 -11.95 -1.07 2.71
N THR A 49 -11.32 -0.82 3.86
CA THR A 49 -9.99 -1.37 4.16
C THR A 49 -10.10 -2.81 4.67
N ASP A 50 -9.05 -3.62 4.47
CA ASP A 50 -9.01 -5.02 4.90
C ASP A 50 -9.26 -5.15 6.42
N ASP A 51 -8.76 -4.18 7.21
CA ASP A 51 -8.98 -4.10 8.65
C ASP A 51 -10.46 -3.93 9.02
N VAL A 52 -11.15 -3.01 8.36
CA VAL A 52 -12.57 -2.70 8.62
C VAL A 52 -13.46 -3.87 8.18
N ILE A 53 -13.14 -4.49 7.04
CA ILE A 53 -13.83 -5.69 6.56
C ILE A 53 -13.69 -6.83 7.58
N THR A 54 -12.46 -7.09 8.02
CA THR A 54 -12.14 -8.15 8.99
C THR A 54 -12.89 -7.91 10.31
N GLU A 55 -12.87 -6.69 10.82
CA GLU A 55 -13.56 -6.33 12.06
C GLU A 55 -15.07 -6.52 11.96
N ALA A 56 -15.69 -6.08 10.86
CA ALA A 56 -17.12 -6.27 10.64
C ALA A 56 -17.52 -7.75 10.57
N ILE A 57 -16.69 -8.59 9.94
CA ILE A 57 -16.92 -10.05 9.90
C ILE A 57 -16.82 -10.65 11.32
N CYS A 58 -15.82 -10.24 12.11
CA CYS A 58 -15.65 -10.69 13.48
C CYS A 58 -16.87 -10.34 14.34
N GLN A 59 -17.32 -9.09 14.28
CA GLN A 59 -18.48 -8.61 15.03
C GLN A 59 -19.77 -9.28 14.58
N GLY A 60 -19.96 -9.43 13.26
CA GLY A 60 -21.17 -10.03 12.70
C GLY A 60 -21.34 -11.52 13.00
N LEU A 61 -20.23 -12.24 13.24
CA LEU A 61 -20.24 -13.68 13.50
C LEU A 61 -19.81 -14.06 14.93
N GLY A 62 -19.43 -13.08 15.76
CA GLY A 62 -18.97 -13.32 17.13
C GLY A 62 -17.64 -14.08 17.21
N MET A 63 -16.75 -13.90 16.23
CA MET A 63 -15.44 -14.57 16.17
C MET A 63 -14.29 -13.67 16.59
N GLN A 64 -13.19 -14.28 16.99
CA GLN A 64 -11.97 -13.56 17.35
C GLN A 64 -11.15 -13.19 16.11
N ARG A 65 -10.66 -11.95 16.10
CA ARG A 65 -9.67 -11.48 15.14
C ARG A 65 -8.26 -11.89 15.58
N ILE A 66 -7.43 -12.29 14.62
CA ILE A 66 -5.99 -12.49 14.84
C ILE A 66 -5.17 -11.66 13.84
N GLN A 67 -4.05 -11.13 14.30
CA GLN A 67 -3.05 -10.48 13.46
C GLN A 67 -1.88 -11.44 13.24
N LEU A 68 -1.55 -11.71 11.98
CA LEU A 68 -0.53 -12.64 11.54
C LEU A 68 0.86 -12.00 11.39
N GLY A 69 0.96 -10.66 11.41
CA GLY A 69 2.24 -9.96 11.27
C GLY A 69 3.30 -10.34 12.31
N ASN A 70 2.87 -10.71 13.52
CA ASN A 70 3.74 -11.04 14.66
C ASN A 70 3.69 -12.53 15.05
N VAL A 71 3.08 -13.39 14.23
CA VAL A 71 2.93 -14.80 14.58
C VAL A 71 4.27 -15.52 14.44
N THR A 72 4.60 -16.31 15.45
CA THR A 72 5.77 -17.19 15.44
C THR A 72 5.53 -18.40 14.54
N ARG A 73 6.54 -18.77 13.75
CA ARG A 73 6.49 -19.95 12.86
C ARG A 73 6.32 -21.24 13.68
N ASP A 74 5.16 -21.90 13.57
CA ASP A 74 4.93 -23.26 14.08
C ASP A 74 5.00 -24.28 12.93
N ALA A 75 6.10 -25.03 12.85
CA ALA A 75 6.31 -26.03 11.82
C ALA A 75 5.27 -27.18 11.87
N GLY A 76 4.79 -27.53 13.07
CA GLY A 76 3.79 -28.56 13.24
C GLY A 76 2.45 -28.12 12.65
N ALA A 77 2.04 -26.88 12.88
CA ALA A 77 0.83 -26.32 12.29
C ALA A 77 0.92 -26.20 10.77
N LEU A 78 2.04 -25.67 10.25
CA LEU A 78 2.27 -25.50 8.80
C LEU A 78 2.26 -26.83 8.04
N SER A 79 2.75 -27.92 8.64
CA SER A 79 2.73 -29.26 8.02
C SER A 79 1.33 -29.86 7.86
N ARG A 80 0.33 -29.34 8.57
CA ARG A 80 -1.05 -29.87 8.53
C ARG A 80 -1.88 -29.31 7.38
N VAL A 81 -1.43 -28.22 6.76
CA VAL A 81 -2.13 -27.55 5.67
C VAL A 81 -1.17 -27.33 4.51
N ASP A 82 -1.53 -27.85 3.34
CA ASP A 82 -0.74 -27.69 2.13
C ASP A 82 -0.73 -26.22 1.68
N VAL A 83 0.41 -25.76 1.15
CA VAL A 83 0.57 -24.37 0.67
C VAL A 83 -0.48 -24.02 -0.39
N SER A 84 -0.72 -24.94 -1.33
CA SER A 84 -1.70 -24.72 -2.40
C SER A 84 -3.12 -24.53 -1.87
N LEU A 85 -3.49 -25.25 -0.79
CA LEU A 85 -4.79 -25.08 -0.15
C LEU A 85 -4.84 -23.74 0.60
N ALA A 86 -3.77 -23.40 1.32
CA ALA A 86 -3.65 -22.12 2.04
C ALA A 86 -3.81 -20.93 1.09
N GLU A 87 -3.14 -20.93 -0.06
CA GLU A 87 -3.22 -19.87 -1.08
C GLU A 87 -4.61 -19.82 -1.74
N GLN A 88 -5.12 -20.96 -2.20
CA GLN A 88 -6.42 -21.01 -2.88
C GLN A 88 -7.57 -20.60 -1.98
N LYS A 89 -7.53 -20.99 -0.70
CA LYS A 89 -8.63 -20.75 0.26
C LYS A 89 -8.41 -19.55 1.18
N ALA A 90 -7.27 -18.86 1.06
CA ALA A 90 -6.87 -17.78 1.97
C ALA A 90 -7.04 -18.21 3.43
N VAL A 91 -6.36 -19.29 3.79
CA VAL A 91 -6.31 -19.83 5.14
C VAL A 91 -4.87 -20.01 5.60
N PHE A 92 -4.60 -19.81 6.88
CA PHE A 92 -3.26 -19.94 7.45
C PHE A 92 -3.29 -20.68 8.79
N PRO A 93 -2.56 -21.80 8.94
CA PRO A 93 -2.47 -22.51 10.22
C PRO A 93 -1.54 -21.74 11.17
N VAL A 94 -2.09 -21.21 12.26
CA VAL A 94 -1.38 -20.32 13.18
C VAL A 94 -0.57 -21.10 14.21
N SER A 95 -1.21 -22.07 14.87
CA SER A 95 -0.58 -22.83 15.95
C SER A 95 -1.29 -24.15 16.18
N LEU A 96 -0.52 -25.13 16.64
CA LEU A 96 -1.02 -26.44 17.02
C LEU A 96 -1.00 -26.59 18.54
N LYS A 97 -2.20 -26.74 19.14
CA LYS A 97 -2.42 -26.86 20.58
C LYS A 97 -2.80 -28.29 20.98
N ASP A 98 -2.82 -28.54 22.28
CA ASP A 98 -3.27 -29.80 22.88
C ASP A 98 -2.54 -31.03 22.33
N ASN A 99 -1.21 -30.95 22.20
CA ASN A 99 -0.35 -32.00 21.63
C ASN A 99 -0.79 -32.46 20.22
N GLY A 100 -1.24 -31.53 19.38
CA GLY A 100 -1.60 -31.87 18.00
C GLY A 100 -3.08 -32.13 17.74
N LYS A 101 -3.92 -31.99 18.77
CA LYS A 101 -5.37 -32.26 18.69
C LYS A 101 -6.19 -31.04 18.27
N THR A 102 -5.68 -29.84 18.50
CA THR A 102 -6.39 -28.59 18.20
C THR A 102 -5.55 -27.73 17.27
N LEU A 103 -6.07 -27.41 16.09
CA LEU A 103 -5.43 -26.52 15.12
C LEU A 103 -6.11 -25.15 15.17
N VAL A 104 -5.35 -24.10 15.48
CA VAL A 104 -5.83 -22.73 15.32
C VAL A 104 -5.61 -22.32 13.88
N LEU A 105 -6.69 -21.97 13.19
CA LEU A 105 -6.70 -21.63 11.77
C LEU A 105 -7.19 -20.20 11.59
N ALA A 106 -6.39 -19.37 10.96
CA ALA A 106 -6.79 -18.05 10.48
C ALA A 106 -7.45 -18.19 9.10
N MET A 107 -8.61 -17.56 8.90
CA MET A 107 -9.34 -17.58 7.63
C MET A 107 -9.81 -16.18 7.25
N ALA A 108 -9.75 -15.87 5.95
CA ALA A 108 -10.34 -14.63 5.41
C ALA A 108 -11.87 -14.70 5.36
N ASP A 109 -12.42 -15.86 4.99
CA ASP A 109 -13.85 -16.11 4.92
C ASP A 109 -14.24 -17.29 5.83
N PRO A 110 -14.73 -17.02 7.05
CA PRO A 110 -15.13 -18.08 7.96
C PRO A 110 -16.53 -18.65 7.64
N THR A 111 -17.22 -18.13 6.62
CA THR A 111 -18.52 -18.67 6.17
C THR A 111 -18.37 -19.82 5.17
N ASP A 112 -17.17 -20.03 4.63
CA ASP A 112 -16.82 -21.19 3.78
C ASP A 112 -16.63 -22.46 4.65
N LEU A 113 -17.76 -23.07 5.01
CA LEU A 113 -17.80 -24.33 5.75
C LEU A 113 -17.10 -25.48 4.99
N ALA A 114 -17.10 -25.45 3.66
CA ALA A 114 -16.48 -26.50 2.86
C ALA A 114 -14.95 -26.51 3.06
N THR A 115 -14.34 -25.33 3.16
CA THR A 115 -12.92 -25.19 3.49
C THR A 115 -12.62 -25.67 4.91
N LEU A 116 -13.49 -25.35 5.88
CA LEU A 116 -13.32 -25.82 7.26
C LEU A 116 -13.32 -27.34 7.35
N ASP A 117 -14.28 -27.99 6.69
CA ASP A 117 -14.37 -29.46 6.68
C ASP A 117 -13.16 -30.10 5.99
N GLN A 118 -12.68 -29.52 4.88
CA GLN A 118 -11.49 -30.00 4.20
C GLN A 118 -10.23 -29.88 5.07
N VAL A 119 -10.05 -28.75 5.75
CA VAL A 119 -8.90 -28.55 6.65
C VAL A 119 -9.00 -29.45 7.87
N ALA A 120 -10.19 -29.64 8.45
CA ALA A 120 -10.41 -30.55 9.56
C ALA A 120 -10.08 -32.02 9.17
N ALA A 121 -10.54 -32.45 8.00
CA ALA A 121 -10.28 -33.80 7.48
C ALA A 121 -8.78 -34.04 7.22
N LYS A 122 -8.09 -33.07 6.61
CA LYS A 122 -6.64 -33.17 6.33
C LYS A 122 -5.79 -33.09 7.61
N SER A 123 -6.10 -32.16 8.48
CA SER A 123 -5.32 -31.92 9.70
C SER A 123 -5.52 -32.98 10.78
N ARG A 124 -6.61 -33.77 10.72
CA ARG A 124 -7.02 -34.73 11.76
C ARG A 124 -7.06 -34.11 13.16
N ALA A 125 -7.38 -32.82 13.22
CA ALA A 125 -7.43 -32.02 14.43
C ALA A 125 -8.75 -31.26 14.50
N ARG A 126 -9.17 -30.90 15.71
CA ARG A 126 -10.26 -29.95 15.91
C ARG A 126 -9.79 -28.57 15.45
N VAL A 127 -10.49 -27.98 14.50
CA VAL A 127 -10.16 -26.64 13.98
C VAL A 127 -10.84 -25.58 14.85
N VAL A 128 -10.05 -24.65 15.37
CA VAL A 128 -10.52 -23.42 16.02
C VAL A 128 -10.26 -22.27 15.04
N VAL A 129 -11.35 -21.62 14.63
CA VAL A 129 -11.31 -20.60 13.57
C VAL A 129 -11.10 -19.23 14.19
N MET A 130 -10.18 -18.46 13.61
CA MET A 130 -9.99 -17.05 13.86
C MET A 130 -10.03 -16.30 12.53
N VAL A 131 -10.46 -15.04 12.54
CA VAL A 131 -10.56 -14.24 11.31
C VAL A 131 -9.31 -13.38 11.18
N ALA A 132 -8.74 -13.33 9.98
CA ALA A 132 -7.64 -12.43 9.63
C ALA A 132 -7.88 -11.84 8.24
N GLY A 133 -7.24 -10.70 7.96
CA GLY A 133 -7.35 -10.05 6.66
C GLY A 133 -6.79 -10.91 5.54
N GLU A 134 -7.33 -10.80 4.33
CA GLU A 134 -6.89 -11.64 3.21
C GLU A 134 -5.44 -11.31 2.81
N ARG A 135 -5.08 -10.03 2.80
CA ARG A 135 -3.71 -9.60 2.47
C ARG A 135 -2.73 -10.02 3.56
N GLU A 136 -3.17 -9.97 4.80
CA GLU A 136 -2.38 -10.42 5.95
C GLU A 136 -2.10 -11.93 5.90
N ILE A 137 -3.09 -12.73 5.49
CA ILE A 137 -2.92 -14.17 5.26
C ILE A 137 -1.96 -14.42 4.09
N GLU A 138 -2.11 -13.70 2.98
CA GLU A 138 -1.22 -13.83 1.82
C GLU A 138 0.25 -13.54 2.21
N HIS A 139 0.48 -12.48 2.98
CA HIS A 139 1.81 -12.15 3.51
C HIS A 139 2.34 -13.21 4.48
N ALA A 140 1.50 -13.75 5.37
CA ALA A 140 1.90 -14.81 6.29
C ALA A 140 2.29 -16.10 5.52
N ILE A 141 1.54 -16.44 4.46
CA ILE A 141 1.86 -17.59 3.62
C ILE A 141 3.21 -17.40 2.93
N LEU A 142 3.45 -16.24 2.31
CA LEU A 142 4.73 -15.93 1.67
C LEU A 142 5.91 -16.06 2.65
N ARG A 143 5.75 -15.48 3.85
CA ARG A 143 6.79 -15.48 4.88
C ARG A 143 7.08 -16.87 5.44
N HIS A 144 6.04 -17.63 5.78
CA HIS A 144 6.20 -18.88 6.52
C HIS A 144 6.27 -20.12 5.64
N TYR A 145 5.59 -20.17 4.50
CA TYR A 145 5.73 -21.31 3.58
C TYR A 145 6.87 -21.13 2.59
N ARG A 146 7.06 -19.93 2.04
CA ARG A 146 8.04 -19.67 0.98
C ARG A 146 9.33 -19.03 1.47
N GLY A 147 9.38 -18.56 2.72
CA GLY A 147 10.56 -17.89 3.28
C GLY A 147 10.85 -16.54 2.62
N GLN A 148 9.86 -15.94 1.95
CA GLN A 148 9.99 -14.67 1.24
C GLN A 148 9.41 -13.55 2.09
N GLU A 149 10.12 -12.43 2.16
CA GLU A 149 9.56 -11.23 2.79
C GLU A 149 8.58 -10.57 1.83
N PRO A 150 7.33 -10.25 2.26
CA PRO A 150 6.35 -9.63 1.38
C PRO A 150 6.85 -8.25 0.94
N VAL A 151 6.88 -8.02 -0.37
CA VAL A 151 7.21 -6.71 -0.93
C VAL A 151 6.02 -5.79 -0.70
N VAL A 152 6.01 -5.08 0.44
CA VAL A 152 4.98 -4.09 0.75
C VAL A 152 5.18 -2.91 -0.21
N SER A 153 4.47 -2.93 -1.32
CA SER A 153 4.36 -1.79 -2.23
C SER A 153 3.44 -0.76 -1.59
N THR A 154 3.96 0.03 -0.66
CA THR A 154 3.25 1.13 0.00
C THR A 154 2.90 2.20 -1.04
N ARG A 155 1.81 2.00 -1.80
CA ARG A 155 1.37 2.97 -2.83
C ARG A 155 0.50 4.10 -2.28
N PHE A 156 0.10 4.07 -1.01
CA PHE A 156 -0.63 5.18 -0.39
C PHE A 156 -0.27 5.29 1.11
N GLY A 157 0.27 6.44 1.51
CA GLY A 157 0.26 6.90 2.90
C GLY A 157 1.62 7.08 3.58
N GLY A 158 2.09 8.33 3.61
CA GLY A 158 2.67 8.94 4.81
C GLY A 158 4.16 8.71 5.09
N ASN A 159 4.92 9.82 5.07
CA ASN A 159 6.24 9.94 5.67
C ASN A 159 6.28 9.31 7.08
N LYS A 160 6.74 8.06 7.18
CA LYS A 160 7.30 7.54 8.42
C LYS A 160 8.80 7.44 8.19
N ARG A 161 9.53 8.48 8.62
CA ARG A 161 10.98 8.39 8.76
C ARG A 161 11.25 7.16 9.65
N PRO A 162 12.00 6.16 9.19
CA PRO A 162 12.42 5.09 10.06
C PRO A 162 13.33 5.71 11.13
N SER A 163 12.92 5.62 12.39
CA SER A 163 13.79 5.85 13.54
C SER A 163 14.85 4.76 13.53
N SER A 164 16.08 5.15 13.18
CA SER A 164 17.26 4.31 13.19
C SER A 164 17.68 4.01 14.64
N SER A 165 17.49 2.78 15.06
CA SER A 165 18.33 2.14 16.07
C SER A 165 18.23 0.64 15.87
N ASP A 166 19.20 0.10 15.15
CA ASP A 166 19.87 -1.19 15.37
C ASP A 166 20.51 -1.63 14.05
N ALA A 167 21.78 -1.27 13.89
CA ALA A 167 22.67 -1.74 12.83
C ALA A 167 23.68 -2.73 13.44
N PRO A 168 24.06 -3.79 12.71
CA PRO A 168 25.42 -4.30 12.72
C PRO A 168 26.22 -3.63 11.60
N GLU A 169 27.41 -3.20 11.98
CA GLU A 169 28.44 -2.54 11.17
C GLU A 169 29.10 -3.57 10.23
N ASP A 170 29.22 -3.24 8.94
CA ASP A 170 30.30 -3.74 8.08
C ASP A 170 30.58 -2.69 6.99
N GLU A 171 31.85 -2.55 6.69
CA GLU A 171 32.54 -1.36 6.19
C GLU A 171 32.51 -1.24 4.65
N ASP A 172 32.07 -0.08 4.13
CA ASP A 172 32.37 0.36 2.76
C ASP A 172 33.07 1.73 2.77
N GLU A 173 34.39 1.72 2.64
CA GLU A 173 35.27 2.89 2.56
C GLU A 173 35.10 3.60 1.20
N PHE A 174 34.37 4.71 1.16
CA PHE A 174 34.15 5.49 -0.07
C PHE A 174 35.21 6.59 -0.22
N LYS A 175 36.07 6.49 -1.24
CA LYS A 175 37.07 7.53 -1.60
C LYS A 175 36.55 8.44 -2.70
N VAL A 176 36.35 9.72 -2.39
CA VAL A 176 36.09 10.76 -3.39
C VAL A 176 37.40 11.50 -3.70
N VAL A 177 37.76 11.51 -4.98
CA VAL A 177 38.96 12.19 -5.52
C VAL A 177 38.49 13.36 -6.36
N ASP A 178 39.15 14.51 -6.26
CA ASP A 178 38.93 15.61 -7.21
C ASP A 178 39.55 15.28 -8.59
N MET A 179 39.25 16.07 -9.62
CA MET A 179 39.83 15.88 -10.96
C MET A 179 41.34 16.21 -11.05
N SER A 180 41.96 16.63 -9.95
CA SER A 180 43.40 16.89 -9.81
C SER A 180 44.14 15.72 -9.15
N GLY A 181 43.43 14.63 -8.80
CA GLY A 181 44.01 13.44 -8.18
C GLY A 181 44.23 13.53 -6.67
N ASN A 182 43.70 14.56 -5.99
CA ASN A 182 43.82 14.72 -4.55
C ASN A 182 42.56 14.26 -3.81
N THR A 183 42.75 13.46 -2.76
CA THR A 183 41.65 12.92 -1.93
C THR A 183 41.19 13.97 -0.91
N VAL A 184 39.92 14.39 -0.98
CA VAL A 184 39.41 15.50 -0.16
C VAL A 184 38.63 15.03 1.08
N VAL A 185 38.11 13.79 1.11
CA VAL A 185 37.33 13.30 2.26
C VAL A 185 37.68 11.83 2.56
N LYS A 186 38.00 11.53 3.82
CA LYS A 186 38.36 10.16 4.26
C LYS A 186 37.31 9.49 5.14
N ARG A 187 36.44 10.23 5.86
CA ARG A 187 35.33 9.67 6.66
C ARG A 187 34.17 10.67 6.80
N ILE A 188 32.93 10.18 6.81
CA ILE A 188 31.70 10.98 7.05
C ILE A 188 31.68 11.58 8.47
N ALA A 189 32.45 11.01 9.40
CA ALA A 189 32.53 11.45 10.80
C ALA A 189 33.24 12.80 11.02
N ASP A 190 33.94 13.34 10.03
CA ASP A 190 34.68 14.61 10.17
C ASP A 190 33.83 15.85 9.78
N ILE A 191 32.56 15.67 9.44
CA ILE A 191 31.62 16.79 9.30
C ILE A 191 31.24 17.25 10.72
N THR A 192 31.99 18.20 11.25
CA THR A 192 31.67 18.83 12.54
C THR A 192 30.49 19.79 12.33
N PRO A 193 29.28 19.55 12.87
CA PRO A 193 28.26 20.59 12.93
C PRO A 193 28.78 21.73 13.83
N PRO A 194 28.55 23.00 13.50
CA PRO A 194 28.98 24.10 14.36
C PRO A 194 28.31 23.98 15.74
N ALA A 195 29.12 24.06 16.80
CA ALA A 195 28.69 23.89 18.18
C ALA A 195 27.57 24.88 18.58
N PRO A 196 26.64 24.48 19.48
CA PRO A 196 25.58 25.35 19.96
C PRO A 196 26.16 26.48 20.81
N ALA A 197 26.03 27.72 20.33
CA ALA A 197 26.31 28.90 21.13
C ALA A 197 25.33 29.00 22.32
N ALA A 198 25.86 29.43 23.46
CA ALA A 198 25.17 29.57 24.74
C ALA A 198 23.84 30.34 24.65
N PRO A 199 22.87 30.07 25.56
CA PRO A 199 21.54 30.65 25.51
C PRO A 199 21.56 32.17 25.77
N PRO A 200 21.01 33.00 24.87
CA PRO A 200 20.72 34.40 25.20
C PRO A 200 19.54 34.49 26.18
N PRO A 201 19.48 35.53 27.05
CA PRO A 201 18.40 35.72 28.01
C PRO A 201 17.05 35.96 27.31
N ALA A 202 15.98 35.51 27.98
CA ALA A 202 14.61 35.38 27.47
C ALA A 202 14.09 36.57 26.62
N PRO A 203 13.37 36.31 25.51
CA PRO A 203 12.74 37.37 24.73
C PRO A 203 11.59 38.02 25.52
N ARG A 204 11.69 39.33 25.72
CA ARG A 204 10.54 40.20 25.98
C ARG A 204 9.59 40.14 24.77
N ALA A 205 8.30 40.30 25.06
CA ALA A 205 7.19 40.21 24.12
C ALA A 205 7.44 40.91 22.76
N PRO A 206 6.93 40.36 21.64
CA PRO A 206 7.15 40.93 20.33
C PRO A 206 6.36 42.23 20.15
N GLU A 207 7.10 43.33 20.06
CA GLU A 207 6.65 44.57 19.45
C GLU A 207 6.63 44.38 17.93
N ARG A 208 5.50 44.74 17.32
CA ARG A 208 5.10 44.43 15.96
C ARG A 208 5.87 45.33 14.96
N ALA A 209 6.67 44.72 14.09
CA ALA A 209 7.26 45.32 12.90
C ALA A 209 6.95 44.45 11.65
N PRO A 210 6.88 45.03 10.44
CA PRO A 210 6.08 44.50 9.34
C PRO A 210 6.72 43.30 8.62
N ALA A 211 5.87 42.42 8.10
CA ALA A 211 6.21 41.19 7.41
C ALA A 211 7.10 41.42 6.16
N PRO A 212 8.10 40.56 5.89
CA PRO A 212 8.63 40.39 4.54
C PRO A 212 7.59 39.67 3.68
N ALA A 213 7.45 40.17 2.45
CA ALA A 213 6.44 39.77 1.48
C ALA A 213 6.40 38.25 1.23
N ALA A 214 5.18 37.75 1.09
CA ALA A 214 4.85 36.36 0.82
C ALA A 214 5.51 35.87 -0.47
N ASN A 215 6.21 34.74 -0.39
CA ASN A 215 6.56 33.94 -1.56
C ASN A 215 5.24 33.42 -2.15
N ALA A 216 4.77 34.06 -3.23
CA ALA A 216 3.59 33.63 -3.97
C ALA A 216 3.78 32.17 -4.41
N SER A 217 2.75 31.35 -4.16
CA SER A 217 2.78 29.97 -4.60
C SER A 217 2.70 29.91 -6.12
N ALA A 218 3.26 28.87 -6.74
CA ALA A 218 3.23 28.70 -8.20
C ALA A 218 1.80 28.72 -8.79
N SER A 219 0.78 28.42 -7.97
CA SER A 219 -0.64 28.56 -8.31
C SER A 219 -1.11 30.01 -8.42
N ASP A 220 -0.64 30.90 -7.53
CA ASP A 220 -1.07 32.31 -7.51
C ASP A 220 -0.56 33.08 -8.75
N ILE A 221 0.65 32.73 -9.21
CA ILE A 221 1.28 33.30 -10.42
C ILE A 221 0.52 32.86 -11.68
N LEU A 222 -0.03 31.65 -11.69
CA LEU A 222 -0.77 31.08 -12.82
C LEU A 222 -2.14 31.76 -12.98
N ASP A 223 -2.83 32.04 -11.87
CA ASP A 223 -4.10 32.76 -11.87
C ASP A 223 -3.93 34.23 -12.32
N GLU A 224 -2.81 34.88 -11.97
CA GLU A 224 -2.51 36.27 -12.38
C GLU A 224 -2.20 36.40 -13.88
N ILE A 225 -1.49 35.43 -14.46
CA ILE A 225 -1.22 35.39 -15.92
C ILE A 225 -2.51 35.14 -16.71
N LEU A 226 -3.37 34.24 -16.23
CA LEU A 226 -4.66 33.96 -16.86
C LEU A 226 -5.63 35.14 -16.77
N ALA A 227 -5.50 35.97 -15.72
CA ALA A 227 -6.23 37.23 -15.56
C ALA A 227 -5.67 38.40 -16.40
N GLY A 228 -4.63 38.19 -17.21
CA GLY A 228 -4.06 39.19 -18.11
C GLY A 228 -3.07 40.15 -17.46
N GLY A 229 -2.58 39.86 -16.25
CA GLY A 229 -1.50 40.61 -15.61
C GLY A 229 -0.12 40.16 -16.10
N THR A 230 0.81 41.11 -16.27
CA THR A 230 2.24 40.80 -16.39
C THR A 230 2.84 40.67 -14.98
N PRO A 231 3.38 39.50 -14.60
CA PRO A 231 3.90 39.30 -13.25
C PRO A 231 5.06 40.26 -12.97
N ALA A 232 5.02 40.93 -11.82
CA ALA A 232 6.00 41.94 -11.39
C ALA A 232 7.35 41.37 -10.93
N SER A 233 7.63 40.08 -11.21
CA SER A 233 8.87 39.41 -10.83
C SER A 233 9.57 38.91 -12.08
N GLU A 234 10.73 39.51 -12.37
CA GLU A 234 11.67 38.95 -13.35
C GLU A 234 11.92 37.49 -12.97
N TRP A 235 11.66 36.58 -13.91
CA TRP A 235 11.83 35.15 -13.69
C TRP A 235 13.26 34.88 -13.23
N THR A 236 13.42 34.30 -12.05
CA THR A 236 14.76 33.98 -11.56
C THR A 236 15.34 32.83 -12.37
N ASP A 237 16.67 32.78 -12.52
CA ASP A 237 17.37 31.68 -13.19
C ASP A 237 17.05 30.30 -12.57
N GLU A 238 16.66 30.27 -11.30
CA GLU A 238 16.27 29.06 -10.59
C GLU A 238 14.86 28.59 -11.00
N ASP A 239 13.92 29.51 -11.19
CA ASP A 239 12.57 29.20 -11.66
C ASP A 239 12.59 28.72 -13.12
N LEU A 240 13.48 29.30 -13.94
CA LEU A 240 13.68 28.89 -15.33
C LEU A 240 14.23 27.46 -15.42
N LYS A 241 15.17 27.08 -14.54
CA LYS A 241 15.68 25.71 -14.43
C LYS A 241 14.60 24.73 -13.98
N ARG A 242 13.77 25.10 -12.99
CA ARG A 242 12.66 24.24 -12.53
C ARG A 242 11.66 24.01 -13.67
N LEU A 243 11.29 25.05 -14.40
CA LEU A 243 10.40 24.93 -15.58
C LEU A 243 11.00 24.04 -16.66
N GLN A 244 12.30 24.14 -16.95
CA GLN A 244 12.99 23.25 -17.90
C GLN A 244 12.96 21.79 -17.45
N THR A 245 13.16 21.51 -16.15
CA THR A 245 13.08 20.12 -15.65
C THR A 245 11.67 19.55 -15.76
N VAL A 246 10.64 20.36 -15.50
CA VAL A 246 9.24 19.96 -15.65
C VAL A 246 8.91 19.72 -17.13
N GLN A 247 9.32 20.63 -18.03
CA GLN A 247 9.15 20.46 -19.47
C GLN A 247 9.84 19.19 -19.98
N GLN A 248 11.09 18.95 -19.57
CA GLN A 248 11.83 17.77 -19.98
C GLN A 248 11.18 16.48 -19.46
N ASN A 249 10.63 16.50 -18.25
CA ASN A 249 9.88 15.38 -17.71
C ASN A 249 8.57 15.15 -18.49
N GLN A 250 7.83 16.21 -18.83
CA GLN A 250 6.64 16.10 -19.66
C GLN A 250 6.95 15.58 -21.08
N GLU A 251 8.05 16.04 -21.70
CA GLU A 251 8.48 15.53 -23.00
C GLU A 251 8.85 14.05 -22.94
N LYS A 252 9.57 13.62 -21.90
CA LYS A 252 9.88 12.20 -21.67
C LYS A 252 8.58 11.39 -21.51
N SER A 253 7.64 11.85 -20.68
CA SER A 253 6.34 11.21 -20.51
C SER A 253 5.56 11.13 -21.82
N SER A 254 5.58 12.19 -22.63
CA SER A 254 4.89 12.19 -23.93
C SER A 254 5.49 11.18 -24.92
N LYS A 255 6.83 11.02 -24.93
CA LYS A 255 7.53 10.04 -25.77
C LYS A 255 7.21 8.62 -25.33
N ILE A 256 7.21 8.36 -24.02
CA ILE A 256 6.85 7.05 -23.46
C ILE A 256 5.41 6.70 -23.81
N LEU A 257 4.48 7.63 -23.65
CA LEU A 257 3.07 7.40 -24.01
C LEU A 257 2.91 7.10 -25.49
N ARG A 258 3.58 7.84 -26.39
CA ARG A 258 3.55 7.57 -27.83
C ARG A 258 4.10 6.19 -28.17
N ALA A 259 5.25 5.81 -27.60
CA ALA A 259 5.85 4.50 -27.83
C ALA A 259 4.94 3.36 -27.32
N LEU A 260 4.30 3.55 -26.15
CA LEU A 260 3.36 2.59 -25.60
C LEU A 260 2.11 2.46 -26.50
N LEU A 261 1.66 3.57 -27.07
CA LEU A 261 0.51 3.63 -27.96
C LEU A 261 0.79 2.97 -29.31
N GLU A 262 1.98 3.18 -29.89
CA GLU A 262 2.47 2.46 -31.08
C GLU A 262 2.55 0.95 -30.82
N LEU A 263 3.09 0.54 -29.67
CA LEU A 263 3.21 -0.87 -29.30
C LEU A 263 1.84 -1.55 -29.09
N LEU A 264 0.87 -0.82 -28.53
CA LEU A 264 -0.52 -1.32 -28.37
C LEU A 264 -1.26 -1.43 -29.71
N LEU A 265 -0.95 -0.54 -30.67
CA LEU A 265 -1.45 -0.62 -32.05
C LEU A 265 -0.85 -1.81 -32.80
N GLU A 266 0.47 -2.04 -32.70
CA GLU A 266 1.16 -3.17 -33.33
C GLU A 266 0.66 -4.53 -32.81
N LYS A 267 0.38 -4.62 -31.51
CA LYS A 267 -0.17 -5.85 -30.90
C LYS A 267 -1.67 -6.04 -31.13
N GLY A 268 -2.31 -5.16 -31.89
CA GLY A 268 -3.74 -5.24 -32.23
C GLY A 268 -4.69 -5.08 -31.03
N GLN A 269 -4.19 -4.57 -29.90
CA GLN A 269 -4.99 -4.38 -28.68
C GLN A 269 -5.72 -3.03 -28.63
N LEU A 270 -5.49 -2.16 -29.61
CA LEU A 270 -6.14 -0.86 -29.74
C LEU A 270 -6.53 -0.63 -31.20
N GLN A 271 -7.82 -0.39 -31.48
CA GLN A 271 -8.27 -0.01 -32.81
C GLN A 271 -8.15 1.50 -32.99
N GLN A 272 -7.56 1.95 -34.10
CA GLN A 272 -7.30 3.36 -34.42
C GLN A 272 -8.55 4.27 -34.38
N ARG A 273 -9.74 3.67 -34.55
CA ARG A 273 -11.06 4.34 -34.41
C ARG A 273 -11.42 4.70 -32.97
N GLU A 274 -11.03 3.89 -31.99
CA GLU A 274 -11.38 4.09 -30.57
C GLU A 274 -10.47 5.15 -29.91
N LEU A 275 -9.21 5.23 -30.36
CA LEU A 275 -8.27 6.28 -29.97
C LEU A 275 -8.74 7.67 -30.46
N ALA A 276 -9.19 7.77 -31.71
CA ALA A 276 -9.69 9.03 -32.29
C ALA A 276 -10.97 9.53 -31.59
N ALA A 277 -11.77 8.64 -31.01
CA ALA A 277 -12.95 8.99 -30.24
C ALA A 277 -12.61 9.55 -28.85
N ARG A 278 -11.53 9.06 -28.21
CA ARG A 278 -11.12 9.50 -26.87
C ARG A 278 -10.27 10.76 -26.84
N MET A 279 -9.57 11.10 -27.93
CA MET A 279 -8.77 12.32 -28.05
C MET A 279 -9.56 13.56 -28.51
N ARG A 280 -10.86 13.42 -28.78
CA ARG A 280 -11.75 14.50 -29.27
C ARG A 280 -12.71 15.03 -28.20
N LEU A 281 -12.47 14.69 -26.94
CA LEU A 281 -13.12 15.22 -25.72
C LEU A 281 -12.08 16.02 -24.93
#